data_AF-A0A7S2XKC5-F1
#
_entry.id   AF-A0A7S2XKC5-F1
#
_cell.length_a   1.000
_cell.length_b   1.000
_cell.length_c   1.000
_cell.angle_alpha   90.00
_cell.angle_beta   90.00
_cell.angle_gamma   90.00
#
_symmetry.space_group_name_H-M   'P 1'
#
loop_
_entity.id
_entity.type
_entity.pdbx_description
1 polymer ?
#
loop_
_entity_poly.entity_id
_entity_poly.type
_entity_poly.pdbx_seq_one_letter_code
_entity_poly.pdbx_strand_id
1 'polypeptide(L)'
;MVEHFGGKLGVLSYPMHGKPSKITLTSAGQKEQSLFTGLPDSFEVARYHSLHGIKEDLPPCLEVTALSEDGCVMGIQHTELPFAAVQFHPESILTSPAHGMMILQNAIQFLQSGQPATAAVGGLESSSFAAEFASVVDTITDDIFYQLDGLPVSDLKEMVRGAGLSSGGTKKELILRLTLWTHKSNEAKTGTLLLEEMTVPELRELKNGLGLKGTLPTKGKLLSALQECLIGSPIPSSP
;
A
#
# COMPACT_ATOMS: atom_id res chain seq x y z
N MET A 1 -1.43 1.88 -19.56
CA MET A 1 -2.72 2.59 -19.70
C MET A 1 -2.60 3.84 -20.57
N VAL A 2 -1.71 4.79 -20.24
CA VAL A 2 -1.48 6.00 -21.06
C VAL A 2 -1.27 5.69 -22.55
N GLU A 3 -0.30 4.83 -22.89
CA GLU A 3 -0.01 4.49 -24.30
C GLU A 3 -1.17 3.78 -25.00
N HIS A 4 -1.92 2.95 -24.27
CA HIS A 4 -3.05 2.21 -24.83
C HIS A 4 -4.13 3.15 -25.37
N PHE A 5 -4.37 4.27 -24.68
CA PHE A 5 -5.31 5.31 -25.12
C PHE A 5 -4.68 6.38 -26.03
N GLY A 6 -3.44 6.16 -26.49
CA GLY A 6 -2.77 7.05 -27.45
C GLY A 6 -1.95 8.19 -26.84
N GLY A 7 -1.75 8.19 -25.52
CA GLY A 7 -0.84 9.14 -24.87
C GLY A 7 0.63 8.74 -24.98
N LYS A 8 1.54 9.66 -24.60
CA LYS A 8 2.99 9.40 -24.62
C LYS A 8 3.59 9.26 -23.24
N LEU A 9 4.63 8.44 -23.16
CA LEU A 9 5.50 8.36 -21.99
C LEU A 9 6.78 9.16 -22.20
N GLY A 10 7.21 9.83 -21.14
CA GLY A 10 8.49 10.52 -21.05
C GLY A 10 9.40 9.83 -20.05
N VAL A 11 10.70 10.11 -20.13
CA VAL A 11 11.71 9.67 -19.16
C VAL A 11 11.94 10.80 -18.17
N LEU A 12 11.96 10.49 -16.88
CA LEU A 12 12.33 11.48 -15.86
C LEU A 12 13.76 11.97 -16.07
N SER A 13 13.99 13.26 -15.84
CA SER A 13 15.34 13.85 -15.85
C SER A 13 16.26 13.23 -14.80
N TYR A 14 15.69 12.65 -13.74
CA TYR A 14 16.39 11.89 -12.71
C TYR A 14 15.53 10.69 -12.24
N PRO A 15 16.07 9.46 -12.19
CA PRO A 15 15.30 8.29 -11.77
C PRO A 15 14.97 8.33 -10.27
N MET A 16 13.70 8.09 -9.94
CA MET A 16 13.21 8.06 -8.56
C MET A 16 13.11 6.61 -8.10
N HIS A 17 14.08 6.14 -7.31
CA HIS A 17 14.09 4.79 -6.73
C HIS A 17 14.01 4.87 -5.20
N GLY A 18 12.86 4.48 -4.64
CA GLY A 18 12.66 4.37 -3.19
C GLY A 18 12.77 5.70 -2.45
N LYS A 19 12.40 6.79 -3.13
CA LYS A 19 12.36 8.12 -2.51
C LYS A 19 10.91 8.49 -2.20
N PRO A 20 10.63 9.02 -0.99
CA PRO A 20 9.34 9.63 -0.72
C PRO A 20 9.16 10.83 -1.66
N SER A 21 7.93 11.02 -2.12
CA SER A 21 7.55 12.20 -2.87
C SER A 21 6.16 12.60 -2.47
N LYS A 22 5.96 13.88 -2.23
CA LYS A 22 4.65 14.41 -1.99
C LYS A 22 3.89 14.46 -3.31
N ILE A 23 2.65 13.99 -3.27
CA ILE A 23 1.69 14.14 -4.37
C ILE A 23 0.54 15.02 -3.91
N THR A 24 -0.07 15.69 -4.88
CA THR A 24 -1.25 16.53 -4.70
C THR A 24 -2.35 16.03 -5.62
N LEU A 25 -3.55 15.89 -5.06
CA LEU A 25 -4.74 15.51 -5.81
C LEU A 25 -5.22 16.69 -6.66
N THR A 26 -5.62 16.39 -7.89
CA THR A 26 -6.31 17.36 -8.73
C THR A 26 -7.80 17.39 -8.37
N SER A 27 -8.56 18.31 -8.95
CA SER A 27 -10.02 18.32 -8.82
C SER A 27 -10.68 17.01 -9.28
N ALA A 28 -10.09 16.30 -10.25
CA ALA A 28 -10.57 14.98 -10.66
C ALA A 28 -10.27 13.91 -9.59
N GLY A 29 -9.09 13.98 -8.96
CA GLY A 29 -8.70 13.08 -7.88
C GLY A 29 -9.53 13.25 -6.59
N GLN A 30 -10.19 14.39 -6.42
CA GLN A 30 -11.06 14.69 -5.27
C GLN A 30 -12.53 14.29 -5.47
N LYS A 31 -12.92 13.77 -6.66
CA LYS A 31 -14.28 13.28 -6.90
C LYS A 31 -14.56 12.04 -6.05
N GLU A 32 -15.81 11.83 -5.64
CA GLU A 32 -16.22 10.68 -4.80
C GLU A 32 -15.97 9.31 -5.46
N GLN A 33 -15.86 9.27 -6.79
CA GLN A 33 -15.58 8.06 -7.57
C GLN A 33 -14.09 7.91 -7.94
N SER A 34 -13.20 8.63 -7.25
CA SER A 34 -11.76 8.55 -7.45
C SER A 34 -11.14 7.43 -6.61
N LEU A 35 -9.98 6.93 -7.04
CA LEU A 35 -9.15 6.05 -6.20
C LEU A 35 -8.69 6.72 -4.90
N PHE A 36 -8.78 8.05 -4.82
CA PHE A 36 -8.31 8.84 -3.67
C PHE A 36 -9.42 9.36 -2.76
N THR A 37 -10.66 8.88 -2.94
CA THR A 37 -11.77 9.24 -2.06
C THR A 37 -11.43 8.98 -0.59
N GLY A 38 -11.67 9.96 0.27
CA GLY A 38 -11.37 9.88 1.71
C GLY A 38 -9.91 10.17 2.10
N LEU A 39 -9.02 10.42 1.13
CA LEU A 39 -7.64 10.81 1.38
C LEU A 39 -7.47 12.33 1.48
N PRO A 40 -6.41 12.81 2.15
CA PRO A 40 -6.06 14.23 2.14
C PRO A 40 -5.65 14.71 0.74
N ASP A 41 -5.82 16.01 0.49
CA ASP A 41 -5.45 16.67 -0.78
C ASP A 41 -3.97 16.50 -1.16
N SER A 42 -3.11 16.19 -0.18
CA SER A 42 -1.72 15.84 -0.44
C SER A 42 -1.19 14.84 0.57
N PHE A 43 -0.36 13.91 0.12
CA PHE A 43 0.31 12.91 0.96
C PHE A 43 1.60 12.40 0.31
N GLU A 44 2.43 11.75 1.11
CA GLU A 44 3.68 11.14 0.64
C GLU A 44 3.44 9.73 0.09
N VAL A 45 4.12 9.43 -1.02
CA VAL A 45 4.13 8.12 -1.67
C VAL A 45 5.54 7.73 -2.09
N ALA A 46 5.73 6.44 -2.34
CA ALA A 46 6.97 5.90 -2.83
C ALA A 46 7.07 5.97 -4.36
N ARG A 47 8.13 6.61 -4.89
CA ARG A 47 8.43 6.57 -6.34
C ARG A 47 9.51 5.55 -6.64
N TYR A 48 9.22 4.70 -7.64
CA TYR A 48 10.13 3.65 -8.13
C TYR A 48 10.30 3.65 -9.65
N HIS A 49 9.84 4.70 -10.34
CA HIS A 49 9.70 4.73 -11.80
C HIS A 49 10.73 5.65 -12.47
N SER A 50 11.14 5.28 -13.69
CA SER A 50 11.94 6.10 -14.61
C SER A 50 11.12 6.70 -15.74
N LEU A 51 9.93 6.16 -16.00
CA LEU A 51 8.97 6.62 -17.00
C LEU A 51 7.76 7.27 -16.34
N HIS A 52 7.15 8.25 -17.01
CA HIS A 52 5.90 8.88 -16.58
C HIS A 52 5.02 9.22 -17.79
N GLY A 53 3.72 9.41 -17.60
CA GLY A 53 2.88 10.03 -18.62
C GLY A 53 3.25 11.50 -18.84
N ILE A 54 3.40 11.92 -20.10
CA ILE A 54 3.58 13.35 -20.44
C ILE A 54 2.20 14.00 -20.38
N LYS A 55 2.01 14.91 -19.44
CA LYS A 55 0.70 15.53 -19.14
C LYS A 55 0.09 16.19 -20.38
N GLU A 56 0.90 16.85 -21.19
CA GLU A 56 0.48 17.59 -22.40
C GLU A 56 0.10 16.66 -23.56
N ASP A 57 0.58 15.42 -23.55
CA ASP A 57 0.28 14.39 -24.55
C ASP A 57 -0.78 13.39 -24.03
N LEU A 58 -1.43 13.64 -22.89
CA LEU A 58 -2.50 12.76 -22.43
C LEU A 58 -3.76 12.94 -23.29
N PRO A 59 -4.38 11.84 -23.74
CA PRO A 59 -5.62 11.90 -24.50
C PRO A 59 -6.76 12.46 -23.61
N PRO A 60 -7.74 13.15 -24.20
CA PRO A 60 -8.82 13.79 -23.43
C PRO A 60 -9.73 12.80 -22.68
N CYS A 61 -9.67 11.51 -23.02
CA CYS A 61 -10.39 10.46 -22.28
C CYS A 61 -9.72 10.10 -20.95
N LEU A 62 -8.51 10.59 -20.66
CA LEU A 62 -7.79 10.37 -19.39
C LEU A 62 -7.67 11.69 -18.62
N GLU A 63 -8.30 11.76 -17.46
CA GLU A 63 -8.10 12.84 -16.50
C GLU A 63 -6.93 12.51 -15.57
N VAL A 64 -6.08 13.51 -15.30
CA VAL A 64 -5.05 13.40 -14.27
C VAL A 64 -5.69 13.55 -12.90
N THR A 65 -5.51 12.57 -12.02
CA THR A 65 -6.07 12.55 -10.66
C THR A 65 -5.05 12.92 -9.59
N ALA A 66 -3.76 12.72 -9.82
CA ALA A 66 -2.70 13.13 -8.91
C ALA A 66 -1.42 13.56 -9.65
N LEU A 67 -0.71 14.53 -9.07
CA LEU A 67 0.57 15.06 -9.55
C LEU A 67 1.61 15.06 -8.44
N SER A 68 2.88 14.84 -8.76
CA SER A 68 3.99 15.09 -7.83
C SER A 68 4.44 16.56 -7.86
N GLU A 69 5.26 16.96 -6.88
CA GLU A 69 5.80 18.33 -6.77
C GLU A 69 6.62 18.79 -8.00
N ASP A 70 7.25 17.85 -8.70
CA ASP A 70 7.99 18.09 -9.96
C ASP A 70 7.08 18.02 -11.21
N GLY A 71 5.76 17.95 -11.02
CA GLY A 71 4.76 17.99 -12.10
C GLY A 71 4.52 16.67 -12.82
N CYS A 72 5.08 15.55 -12.33
CA CYS A 72 4.85 14.25 -12.95
C CYS A 72 3.44 13.74 -12.67
N VAL A 73 2.85 13.06 -13.66
CA VAL A 73 1.56 12.39 -13.52
C VAL A 73 1.71 11.18 -12.60
N MET A 74 0.99 11.21 -11.47
CA MET A 74 1.05 10.19 -10.42
C MET A 74 -0.23 9.36 -10.31
N GLY A 75 -1.33 9.86 -10.86
CA GLY A 75 -2.60 9.14 -10.98
C GLY A 75 -3.38 9.61 -12.20
N ILE A 76 -4.10 8.68 -12.82
CA ILE A 76 -5.00 8.94 -13.94
C ILE A 76 -6.28 8.13 -13.82
N GLN A 77 -7.36 8.63 -14.40
CA GLN A 77 -8.65 7.97 -14.47
C GLN A 77 -9.30 8.25 -15.83
N HIS A 78 -9.94 7.25 -16.40
CA HIS A 78 -10.70 7.41 -17.63
C HIS A 78 -12.05 8.09 -17.34
N THR A 79 -12.50 8.97 -18.22
CA THR A 79 -13.74 9.75 -18.03
C THR A 79 -15.01 8.91 -18.05
N GLU A 80 -15.06 7.90 -18.93
CA GLU A 80 -16.24 7.05 -19.13
C GLU A 80 -16.09 5.59 -18.69
N LEU A 81 -14.89 5.02 -18.81
CA LEU A 81 -14.61 3.61 -18.55
C LEU A 81 -14.09 3.42 -17.12
N PRO A 82 -14.28 2.23 -16.50
CA PRO A 82 -13.76 1.93 -15.17
C PRO A 82 -12.26 1.59 -15.20
N PHE A 83 -11.48 2.50 -15.77
CA PHE A 83 -10.04 2.44 -15.80
C PHE A 83 -9.44 3.56 -14.97
N ALA A 84 -8.67 3.19 -13.96
CA ALA A 84 -7.89 4.11 -13.16
C ALA A 84 -6.53 3.48 -12.87
N ALA A 85 -5.51 4.30 -12.70
CA ALA A 85 -4.16 3.83 -12.38
C ALA A 85 -3.42 4.85 -11.53
N VAL A 86 -2.51 4.33 -10.72
CA VAL A 86 -1.51 5.11 -9.98
C VAL A 86 -0.12 4.71 -10.47
N GLN A 87 0.81 5.66 -10.47
CA GLN A 87 2.19 5.45 -10.92
C GLN A 87 3.11 4.94 -9.80
N PHE A 88 2.68 5.13 -8.55
CA PHE A 88 3.37 4.69 -7.35
C PHE A 88 2.79 3.37 -6.84
N HIS A 89 3.47 2.78 -5.85
CA HIS A 89 3.04 1.56 -5.18
C HIS A 89 2.19 1.93 -3.94
N PRO A 90 0.85 1.80 -3.98
CA PRO A 90 0.01 2.06 -2.81
C PRO A 90 0.33 1.12 -1.64
N GLU A 91 0.82 -0.08 -1.92
CA GLU A 91 1.26 -1.09 -0.95
C GLU A 91 2.63 -0.80 -0.32
N SER A 92 3.37 0.18 -0.86
CA SER A 92 4.70 0.51 -0.36
C SER A 92 4.65 1.10 1.04
N ILE A 93 5.67 0.78 1.83
CA ILE A 93 5.84 1.26 3.20
C ILE A 93 6.06 2.76 3.33
N LEU A 94 6.56 3.38 2.27
CA LEU A 94 6.75 4.82 2.20
C LEU A 94 5.45 5.54 1.86
N THR A 95 4.44 4.81 1.39
CA THR A 95 3.05 5.26 1.40
C THR A 95 2.49 4.93 2.78
N SER A 96 1.80 5.89 3.43
CA SER A 96 1.10 5.61 4.69
C SER A 96 0.23 4.37 4.51
N PRO A 97 0.35 3.31 5.34
CA PRO A 97 -0.42 2.08 5.13
C PRO A 97 -1.93 2.33 5.15
N ALA A 98 -2.40 3.31 5.93
CA ALA A 98 -3.81 3.72 5.91
C ALA A 98 -4.22 4.30 4.54
N HIS A 99 -3.35 5.11 3.92
CA HIS A 99 -3.62 5.65 2.58
C HIS A 99 -3.55 4.55 1.52
N GLY A 100 -2.53 3.69 1.59
CA GLY A 100 -2.35 2.54 0.71
C GLY A 100 -3.57 1.62 0.70
N MET A 101 -4.02 1.23 1.90
CA MET A 101 -5.21 0.38 2.06
C MET A 101 -6.47 1.06 1.54
N MET A 102 -6.67 2.33 1.83
CA MET A 102 -7.83 3.07 1.32
C MET A 102 -7.82 3.17 -0.21
N ILE A 103 -6.66 3.37 -0.85
CA ILE A 103 -6.53 3.35 -2.32
C ILE A 103 -6.92 1.97 -2.87
N LEU A 104 -6.48 0.88 -2.23
CA LEU A 104 -6.82 -0.47 -2.66
C LEU A 104 -8.32 -0.77 -2.49
N GLN A 105 -8.92 -0.36 -1.37
CA GLN A 105 -10.37 -0.47 -1.14
C GLN A 105 -11.15 0.32 -2.20
N ASN A 106 -10.75 1.56 -2.46
CA ASN A 106 -11.36 2.40 -3.50
C ASN A 106 -11.20 1.78 -4.89
N ALA A 107 -10.06 1.16 -5.20
CA ALA A 107 -9.85 0.47 -6.47
C ALA A 107 -10.83 -0.70 -6.67
N ILE A 108 -11.09 -1.47 -5.61
CA ILE A 108 -12.07 -2.55 -5.66
C ILE A 108 -13.49 -2.00 -5.88
N GLN A 109 -13.87 -0.96 -5.14
CA GLN A 109 -15.19 -0.30 -5.31
C GLN A 109 -15.35 0.31 -6.71
N PHE A 110 -14.28 0.90 -7.24
CA PHE A 110 -14.25 1.48 -8.58
C PHE A 110 -14.47 0.43 -9.68
N LEU A 111 -13.94 -0.79 -9.52
CA LEU A 111 -14.20 -1.90 -10.44
C LEU A 111 -15.65 -2.40 -10.35
N GLN A 112 -16.27 -2.32 -9.17
CA GLN A 112 -17.66 -2.74 -8.95
C GLN A 112 -18.67 -1.75 -9.53
N SER A 113 -18.41 -0.45 -9.43
CA SER A 113 -19.26 0.60 -10.02
C SER A 113 -19.19 0.65 -11.56
N GLY A 114 -18.14 0.05 -12.13
CA GLY A 114 -17.88 -0.06 -13.57
C GLY A 114 -18.53 -1.23 -14.30
N GLN A 115 -19.22 -2.14 -13.61
CA GLN A 115 -19.84 -3.28 -14.26
C GLN A 115 -21.05 -2.83 -15.10
N PRO A 116 -21.09 -3.10 -16.43
CA PRO A 116 -22.29 -2.85 -17.20
C PRO A 116 -23.42 -3.75 -16.68
N ALA A 117 -24.65 -3.23 -16.65
CA ALA A 117 -25.88 -3.91 -16.21
C ALA A 117 -26.29 -5.13 -17.09
N THR A 118 -25.36 -5.77 -17.79
CA THR A 118 -25.60 -6.86 -18.74
C THR A 118 -24.62 -8.02 -18.52
N ALA A 119 -24.71 -8.66 -17.36
CA ALA A 119 -24.22 -10.02 -17.16
C ALA A 119 -25.28 -10.85 -16.41
N ALA A 120 -26.51 -10.81 -16.93
CA ALA A 120 -27.51 -11.84 -16.65
C ALA A 120 -27.27 -13.03 -17.58
N VAL A 121 -26.30 -13.89 -17.26
CA VAL A 121 -26.24 -15.26 -17.79
C VAL A 121 -25.73 -16.20 -16.70
N GLY A 122 -26.64 -17.05 -16.22
CA GLY A 122 -26.31 -18.33 -15.57
C GLY A 122 -25.81 -18.23 -14.14
N GLY A 123 -26.69 -18.50 -13.17
CA GLY A 123 -26.40 -18.47 -11.75
C GLY A 123 -25.21 -19.34 -11.35
N LEU A 124 -24.28 -18.70 -10.65
CA LEU A 124 -23.46 -19.20 -9.55
C LEU A 124 -23.02 -17.93 -8.80
N GLU A 125 -23.26 -17.90 -7.50
CA GLU A 125 -23.38 -16.68 -6.69
C GLU A 125 -22.09 -15.86 -6.58
N SER A 126 -21.95 -14.82 -7.41
CA SER A 126 -20.87 -13.81 -7.34
C SER A 126 -20.90 -12.97 -6.05
N SER A 127 -22.02 -12.99 -5.31
CA SER A 127 -22.21 -12.24 -4.07
C SER A 127 -21.58 -12.91 -2.84
N SER A 128 -21.43 -14.24 -2.82
CA SER A 128 -20.89 -14.94 -1.64
C SER A 128 -19.37 -14.78 -1.55
N PHE A 129 -18.66 -14.86 -2.67
CA PHE A 129 -17.20 -14.75 -2.69
C PHE A 129 -16.72 -13.32 -2.42
N ALA A 130 -17.44 -12.30 -2.92
CA ALA A 130 -17.14 -10.91 -2.61
C ALA A 130 -17.45 -10.57 -1.14
N ALA A 131 -18.54 -11.10 -0.57
CA ALA A 131 -18.86 -10.92 0.85
C ALA A 131 -17.92 -11.73 1.77
N GLU A 132 -17.50 -12.94 1.37
CA GLU A 132 -16.49 -13.72 2.08
C GLU A 132 -15.12 -13.06 2.00
N PHE A 133 -14.69 -12.57 0.83
CA PHE A 133 -13.38 -11.96 0.68
C PHE A 133 -13.32 -10.55 1.26
N ALA A 134 -14.38 -9.75 1.11
CA ALA A 134 -14.51 -8.47 1.80
C ALA A 134 -14.60 -8.69 3.32
N SER A 135 -15.34 -9.70 3.80
CA SER A 135 -15.32 -10.00 5.24
C SER A 135 -13.98 -10.57 5.69
N VAL A 136 -13.22 -11.33 4.89
CA VAL A 136 -11.88 -11.81 5.25
C VAL A 136 -10.86 -10.68 5.26
N VAL A 137 -10.91 -9.73 4.31
CA VAL A 137 -10.03 -8.56 4.28
C VAL A 137 -10.41 -7.53 5.35
N ASP A 138 -11.70 -7.28 5.59
CA ASP A 138 -12.18 -6.47 6.72
C ASP A 138 -11.82 -7.15 8.05
N THR A 139 -12.05 -8.46 8.22
CA THR A 139 -11.75 -9.19 9.47
C THR A 139 -10.24 -9.29 9.75
N ILE A 140 -9.37 -9.40 8.73
CA ILE A 140 -7.93 -9.53 8.98
C ILE A 140 -7.26 -8.18 9.24
N THR A 141 -7.74 -7.09 8.61
CA THR A 141 -7.08 -5.78 8.70
C THR A 141 -7.77 -4.81 9.64
N ASP A 142 -9.10 -4.81 9.71
CA ASP A 142 -9.85 -3.91 10.60
C ASP A 142 -9.91 -4.45 12.04
N ASP A 143 -10.11 -5.75 12.29
CA ASP A 143 -10.16 -6.24 13.69
C ASP A 143 -8.85 -6.01 14.43
N ILE A 144 -7.70 -6.27 13.79
CA ILE A 144 -6.40 -6.04 14.43
C ILE A 144 -6.19 -4.55 14.67
N PHE A 145 -6.50 -3.70 13.69
CA PHE A 145 -6.30 -2.27 13.83
C PHE A 145 -7.22 -1.67 14.91
N TYR A 146 -8.52 -2.03 14.93
CA TYR A 146 -9.47 -1.57 15.96
C TYR A 146 -9.15 -2.13 17.34
N GLN A 147 -8.72 -3.39 17.46
CA GLN A 147 -8.26 -3.96 18.71
C GLN A 147 -7.05 -3.18 19.26
N LEU A 148 -6.07 -2.87 18.40
CA LEU A 148 -4.88 -2.11 18.76
C LEU A 148 -5.18 -0.63 19.05
N ASP A 149 -6.11 0.00 18.33
CA ASP A 149 -6.51 1.38 18.61
C ASP A 149 -7.31 1.51 19.91
N GLY A 150 -7.94 0.43 20.39
CA GLY A 150 -8.51 0.38 21.74
C GLY A 150 -7.46 0.45 22.86
N LEU A 151 -6.18 0.17 22.58
CA LEU A 151 -5.15 0.02 23.59
C LEU A 151 -4.48 1.34 23.99
N PRO A 152 -4.07 1.48 25.27
CA PRO A 152 -3.15 2.50 25.72
C PRO A 152 -1.82 2.50 24.94
N VAL A 153 -1.21 3.68 24.80
CA VAL A 153 0.10 3.83 24.13
C VAL A 153 1.22 3.07 24.86
N SER A 154 1.12 2.89 26.18
CA SER A 154 2.06 2.06 26.96
C SER A 154 2.09 0.63 26.44
N ASP A 155 0.91 0.06 26.23
CA ASP A 155 0.72 -1.37 25.92
C ASP A 155 1.17 -1.62 24.48
N LEU A 156 0.82 -0.72 23.56
CA LEU A 156 1.34 -0.73 22.19
C LEU A 156 2.87 -0.67 22.16
N LYS A 157 3.50 0.14 23.02
CA LYS A 157 4.98 0.20 23.11
C LYS A 157 5.58 -1.09 23.64
N GLU A 158 4.92 -1.76 24.58
CA GLU A 158 5.35 -3.06 25.09
C GLU A 158 5.25 -4.15 24.02
N MET A 159 4.13 -4.21 23.29
CA MET A 159 3.92 -5.15 22.19
C MET A 159 4.98 -4.97 21.09
N VAL A 160 5.22 -3.71 20.67
CA VAL A 160 6.24 -3.38 19.66
C VAL A 160 7.64 -3.78 20.14
N ARG A 161 7.98 -3.57 21.43
CA ARG A 161 9.25 -4.05 21.99
C ARG A 161 9.35 -5.57 22.02
N GLY A 162 8.27 -6.25 22.38
CA GLY A 162 8.20 -7.72 22.41
C GLY A 162 8.44 -8.33 21.03
N ALA A 163 7.99 -7.66 19.97
CA ALA A 163 8.24 -8.03 18.58
C ALA A 163 9.63 -7.60 18.05
N GLY A 164 10.50 -7.03 18.89
CA GLY A 164 11.83 -6.55 18.49
C GLY A 164 11.83 -5.26 17.65
N LEU A 165 10.70 -4.54 17.62
CA LEU A 165 10.49 -3.36 16.80
C LEU A 165 10.77 -2.05 17.57
N SER A 166 10.87 -0.93 16.84
CA SER A 166 11.06 0.38 17.47
C SER A 166 9.79 0.93 18.12
N SER A 167 9.83 1.18 19.43
CA SER A 167 8.74 1.75 20.24
C SER A 167 8.65 3.28 20.22
N GLY A 168 9.48 3.97 19.43
CA GLY A 168 9.40 5.42 19.25
C GLY A 168 8.38 5.79 18.19
N GLY A 169 7.62 6.86 18.38
CA GLY A 169 6.62 7.31 17.40
C GLY A 169 5.26 7.66 18.01
N THR A 170 4.35 8.09 17.16
CA THR A 170 2.95 8.35 17.52
C THR A 170 2.17 7.04 17.76
N LYS A 171 1.00 7.12 18.41
CA LYS A 171 0.11 5.94 18.60
C LYS A 171 -0.19 5.25 17.27
N LYS A 172 -0.54 6.03 16.24
CA LYS A 172 -0.84 5.53 14.89
C LYS A 172 0.35 4.79 14.29
N GLU A 173 1.56 5.31 14.42
CA GLU A 173 2.77 4.62 13.93
C GLU A 173 3.02 3.28 14.65
N LEU A 174 2.74 3.18 15.95
CA LEU A 174 2.88 1.94 16.70
C LEU A 174 1.87 0.89 16.25
N ILE A 175 0.61 1.30 16.06
CA ILE A 175 -0.45 0.42 15.55
C ILE A 175 -0.06 -0.09 14.16
N LEU A 176 0.33 0.80 13.25
CA LEU A 176 0.75 0.45 11.90
C LEU A 176 1.91 -0.55 11.87
N ARG A 177 2.92 -0.37 12.74
CA ARG A 177 4.03 -1.33 12.87
C ARG A 177 3.56 -2.70 13.33
N LEU A 178 2.67 -2.75 14.33
CA LEU A 178 2.13 -4.00 14.84
C LEU A 178 1.26 -4.71 13.82
N THR A 179 0.40 -3.98 13.10
CA THR A 179 -0.43 -4.54 12.02
C THR A 179 0.46 -5.14 10.92
N LEU A 180 1.45 -4.38 10.44
CA LEU A 180 2.39 -4.86 9.42
C LEU A 180 3.16 -6.10 9.90
N TRP A 181 3.72 -6.04 11.11
CA TRP A 181 4.46 -7.16 11.70
C TRP A 181 3.59 -8.41 11.83
N THR A 182 2.36 -8.26 12.31
CA THR A 182 1.43 -9.39 12.50
C THR A 182 1.14 -10.07 11.17
N HIS A 183 0.85 -9.28 10.13
CA HIS A 183 0.58 -9.80 8.80
C HIS A 183 1.80 -10.51 8.20
N LYS A 184 2.95 -9.83 8.17
CA LYS A 184 4.19 -10.38 7.59
C LYS A 184 4.74 -11.56 8.39
N SER A 185 4.52 -11.59 9.71
CA SER A 185 4.86 -12.73 10.56
C SER A 185 4.00 -13.94 10.23
N ASN A 186 2.69 -13.74 10.01
CA ASN A 186 1.80 -14.81 9.59
C ASN A 186 2.20 -15.35 8.22
N GLU A 187 2.42 -14.48 7.22
CA GLU A 187 2.85 -14.92 5.89
C GLU A 187 4.21 -15.65 5.91
N ALA A 188 5.15 -15.20 6.75
CA ALA A 188 6.42 -15.88 6.93
C ALA A 188 6.25 -17.28 7.56
N LYS A 189 5.38 -17.41 8.56
CA LYS A 189 5.08 -18.69 9.23
C LYS A 189 4.32 -19.66 8.33
N THR A 190 3.44 -19.16 7.46
CA THR A 190 2.68 -19.96 6.48
C THR A 190 3.49 -20.28 5.22
N GLY A 191 4.69 -19.73 5.08
CA GLY A 191 5.55 -19.92 3.92
C GLY A 191 5.07 -19.19 2.65
N THR A 192 4.15 -18.23 2.79
CA THR A 192 3.66 -17.42 1.67
C THR A 192 4.53 -16.18 1.42
N LEU A 193 5.30 -15.74 2.43
CA LEU A 193 6.32 -14.70 2.27
C LEU A 193 7.68 -15.31 1.95
N LEU A 194 8.11 -15.19 0.69
CA LEU A 194 9.40 -15.68 0.20
C LEU A 194 10.48 -14.58 0.29
N LEU A 195 11.02 -14.37 1.49
CA LEU A 195 12.00 -13.32 1.76
C LEU A 195 13.25 -13.44 0.86
N GLU A 196 13.66 -14.67 0.55
CA GLU A 196 14.83 -14.98 -0.27
C GLU A 196 14.72 -14.46 -1.70
N GLU A 197 13.50 -14.43 -2.24
CA GLU A 197 13.18 -13.98 -3.59
C GLU A 197 13.12 -12.44 -3.70
N MET A 198 12.95 -11.74 -2.58
CA MET A 198 12.91 -10.28 -2.54
C MET A 198 14.26 -9.65 -2.90
N THR A 199 14.20 -8.50 -3.57
CA THR A 199 15.34 -7.65 -3.88
C THR A 199 15.85 -6.92 -2.64
N VAL A 200 17.10 -6.41 -2.71
CA VAL A 200 17.68 -5.64 -1.60
C VAL A 200 16.87 -4.38 -1.24
N PRO A 201 16.37 -3.59 -2.20
CA PRO A 201 15.47 -2.48 -1.90
C PRO A 201 14.21 -2.90 -1.13
N GLU A 202 13.51 -3.94 -1.58
CA GLU A 202 12.28 -4.43 -0.95
C GLU A 202 12.53 -4.92 0.49
N LEU A 203 13.65 -5.61 0.72
CA LEU A 203 14.04 -6.02 2.07
C LEU A 203 14.36 -4.83 2.99
N ARG A 204 14.99 -3.77 2.46
CA ARG A 204 15.26 -2.54 3.23
C ARG A 204 13.98 -1.80 3.56
N GLU A 205 13.06 -1.77 2.60
CA GLU A 205 11.73 -1.22 2.75
C GLU A 205 10.99 -1.95 3.88
N LEU A 206 10.84 -3.28 3.80
CA LEU A 206 10.21 -4.08 4.84
C LEU A 206 10.84 -3.86 6.23
N LYS A 207 12.17 -3.86 6.32
CA LYS A 207 12.91 -3.55 7.56
C LYS A 207 12.52 -2.19 8.13
N ASN A 208 12.43 -1.17 7.29
CA ASN A 208 12.22 0.21 7.74
C ASN A 208 10.83 0.42 8.32
N GLY A 209 9.78 -0.10 7.73
CA GLY A 209 8.44 0.06 8.31
C GLY A 209 8.07 -0.97 9.36
N LEU A 210 8.82 -2.06 9.51
CA LEU A 210 8.86 -2.80 10.78
C LEU A 210 9.57 -1.98 11.88
N GLY A 211 10.34 -0.96 11.51
CA GLY A 211 11.11 -0.15 12.47
C GLY A 211 12.30 -0.90 13.07
N LEU A 212 12.85 -1.87 12.33
CA LEU A 212 14.05 -2.61 12.76
C LEU A 212 15.27 -1.68 12.77
N LYS A 213 15.93 -1.62 13.93
CA LYS A 213 17.09 -0.75 14.15
C LYS A 213 18.38 -1.35 13.57
N GLY A 214 19.37 -0.48 13.37
CA GLY A 214 20.70 -0.88 12.90
C GLY A 214 20.87 -0.80 11.38
N THR A 215 22.13 -0.69 10.96
CA THR A 215 22.55 -0.72 9.56
C THR A 215 22.78 -2.16 9.13
N LEU A 216 21.97 -2.62 8.18
CA LEU A 216 22.04 -3.96 7.58
C LEU A 216 22.50 -3.79 6.11
N PRO A 217 23.82 -3.71 5.86
CA PRO A 217 24.33 -3.28 4.55
C PRO A 217 24.15 -4.32 3.44
N THR A 218 24.07 -5.62 3.79
CA THR A 218 24.04 -6.73 2.83
C THR A 218 22.68 -7.43 2.79
N LYS A 219 22.35 -8.06 1.65
CA LYS A 219 21.13 -8.87 1.49
C LYS A 219 21.03 -9.94 2.58
N GLY A 220 22.11 -10.67 2.84
CA GLY A 220 22.13 -11.72 3.87
C GLY A 220 21.81 -11.18 5.28
N LYS A 221 22.36 -10.03 5.67
CA LYS A 221 22.06 -9.41 6.97
C LYS A 221 20.60 -8.94 7.07
N LEU A 222 20.02 -8.45 5.98
CA LEU A 222 18.61 -8.09 5.91
C LEU A 222 17.71 -9.32 6.09
N LEU A 223 17.99 -10.39 5.35
CA LEU A 223 17.26 -11.65 5.42
C LEU A 223 17.28 -12.22 6.84
N SER A 224 18.47 -12.36 7.45
CA SER A 224 18.57 -12.94 8.79
C SER A 224 17.80 -12.11 9.83
N ALA A 225 17.92 -10.78 9.80
CA ALA A 225 17.21 -9.92 10.75
C ALA A 225 15.69 -9.95 10.56
N LEU A 226 15.21 -10.02 9.31
CA LEU A 226 13.78 -10.10 9.00
C LEU A 226 13.20 -11.47 9.34
N GLN A 227 13.92 -12.56 9.05
CA GLN A 227 13.56 -13.91 9.45
C GLN A 227 13.49 -14.02 10.98
N GLU A 228 14.50 -13.51 11.69
CA GLU A 228 14.51 -13.51 13.15
C GLU A 228 13.34 -12.68 13.71
N CYS A 229 13.05 -11.50 13.16
CA CYS A 229 11.95 -10.66 13.62
C CYS A 229 10.56 -11.26 13.34
N LEU A 230 10.35 -11.85 12.16
CA LEU A 230 9.04 -12.32 11.70
C LEU A 230 8.73 -13.75 12.17
N ILE A 231 9.77 -14.59 12.34
CA ILE A 231 9.64 -16.01 12.68
C ILE A 231 10.14 -16.28 14.11
N GLY A 232 11.21 -15.60 14.52
CA GLY A 232 11.93 -15.84 15.77
C GLY A 232 11.47 -15.01 16.97
N SER A 233 10.34 -15.38 17.56
CA SER A 233 10.22 -15.68 19.01
C SER A 233 8.76 -15.93 19.40
N PRO A 234 8.42 -17.09 19.99
CA PRO A 234 7.22 -17.25 20.79
C PRO A 234 7.36 -16.48 22.12
N ILE A 235 6.25 -15.91 22.59
CA ILE A 235 6.08 -15.44 23.98
C ILE A 235 6.56 -16.57 24.92
N PRO A 236 7.41 -16.31 25.93
CA PRO A 236 7.74 -17.34 26.90
C PRO A 236 6.44 -17.80 27.57
N SER A 237 6.07 -19.07 27.37
CA SER A 237 5.06 -19.73 28.18
C SER A 237 5.54 -19.66 29.63
N SER A 238 4.80 -18.93 30.47
CA SER A 238 5.08 -18.78 31.90
C SER A 238 5.30 -20.15 32.57
N PRO A 239 6.24 -20.26 33.53
CA PRO A 239 6.44 -21.47 34.33
C PRO A 239 5.28 -21.75 35.28
#